data_AF-A0A9C9JQZ2-F1
#
_entry.id   AF-A0A9C9JQZ2-F1
#
_cell.length_a   1.000
_cell.length_b   1.000
_cell.length_c   1.000
_cell.angle_alpha   90.00
_cell.angle_beta   90.00
_cell.angle_gamma   90.00
#
_symmetry.space_group_name_H-M   'P 1'
#
loop_
_entity.id
_entity.type
_entity.pdbx_description
1 polymer ?
#
loop_
_entity_poly.entity_id
_entity_poly.type
_entity_poly.pdbx_seq_one_letter_code
_entity_poly.pdbx_strand_id
1 'polypeptide(L)'
;MRKRKNIFLLIVLLGILIILYSTSVFAAENTNRAYTAGLQKMTAGKVTQTMLNIGNWGFWANYTGQTGHDPFTGGSGGYYPRGTAAAIYMDGIIWGGYLRGAANIPLRVGGIGYRIGTDPGWILTPGDGTLDANNIPNGATAISANDDRARIYRIRSDWRTLSLAQVKKDAAELNNINEALVTDAQAQEIIDQYKADWKNWPTDLGAPYVDVDGDGTYNPIEDADGYADALAGDYPGIANADQVIWFVVNDLNATKVNAHSGSPPMGLELQITLWGYNQPGAGLGQIVFKKYKFTNYSGFHIDSMFVAQYSDPDLGDAGDDLVGCDVEKSLHYVYNGDAVDDNYSDYENPVPPA
;
A
#
# COMPACT_ATOMS: atom_id res chain seq x y z
N MET A 1 -20.93 59.34 -24.01
CA MET A 1 -19.76 58.54 -23.58
C MET A 1 -19.86 57.94 -22.17
N ARG A 2 -20.40 58.64 -21.16
CA ARG A 2 -20.46 58.15 -19.76
C ARG A 2 -21.30 56.87 -19.55
N LYS A 3 -22.45 56.74 -20.24
CA LYS A 3 -23.33 55.55 -20.13
C LYS A 3 -22.72 54.24 -20.66
N ARG A 4 -21.86 54.29 -21.71
CA ARG A 4 -21.23 53.09 -22.27
C ARG A 4 -20.09 52.53 -21.40
N LYS A 5 -19.37 53.40 -20.67
CA LYS A 5 -18.35 52.98 -19.71
C LYS A 5 -18.95 52.24 -18.50
N ASN A 6 -20.13 52.66 -18.03
CA ASN A 6 -20.80 52.01 -16.90
C ASN A 6 -21.33 50.61 -17.26
N ILE A 7 -21.80 50.41 -18.49
CA ILE A 7 -22.25 49.09 -18.97
C ILE A 7 -21.06 48.14 -19.14
N PHE A 8 -19.94 48.62 -19.66
CA PHE A 8 -18.73 47.81 -19.79
C PHE A 8 -18.16 47.40 -18.43
N LEU A 9 -18.14 48.31 -17.44
CA LEU A 9 -17.71 48.01 -16.08
C LEU A 9 -18.64 46.99 -15.39
N LEU A 10 -19.95 47.07 -15.65
CA LEU A 10 -20.93 46.11 -15.11
C LEU A 10 -20.75 44.71 -15.71
N ILE A 11 -20.44 44.61 -17.01
CA ILE A 11 -20.19 43.33 -17.69
C ILE A 11 -18.88 42.69 -17.19
N VAL A 12 -17.83 43.49 -16.96
CA VAL A 12 -16.57 43.01 -16.37
C VAL A 12 -16.77 42.54 -14.93
N LEU A 13 -17.54 43.27 -14.12
CA LEU A 13 -17.87 42.87 -12.75
C LEU A 13 -18.74 41.59 -12.69
N LEU A 14 -19.70 41.43 -13.60
CA LEU A 14 -20.48 40.18 -13.73
C LEU A 14 -19.62 39.00 -14.23
N GLY A 15 -18.68 39.24 -15.14
CA GLY A 15 -17.71 38.23 -15.59
C GLY A 15 -16.80 37.74 -14.47
N ILE A 16 -16.31 38.64 -13.62
CA ILE A 16 -15.49 38.29 -12.44
C ILE A 16 -16.33 37.55 -11.38
N LEU A 17 -17.61 37.93 -11.20
CA LEU A 17 -18.50 37.23 -10.26
C LEU A 17 -18.83 35.79 -10.72
N ILE A 18 -18.94 35.54 -12.02
CA ILE A 18 -19.19 34.21 -12.60
C ILE A 18 -17.93 33.34 -12.53
N ILE A 19 -16.74 33.93 -12.71
CA ILE A 19 -15.46 33.21 -12.53
C ILE A 19 -15.27 32.84 -11.05
N LEU A 20 -15.59 33.73 -10.11
CA LEU A 20 -15.55 33.45 -8.67
C LEU A 20 -16.60 32.43 -8.21
N TYR A 21 -17.75 32.32 -8.89
CA TYR A 21 -18.73 31.25 -8.67
C TYR A 21 -18.31 29.91 -9.29
N SER A 22 -17.51 29.90 -10.36
CA SER A 22 -17.00 28.66 -10.96
C SER A 22 -15.86 28.03 -10.16
N THR A 23 -15.12 28.82 -9.39
CA THR A 23 -14.07 28.32 -8.48
C THR A 23 -14.62 27.77 -7.16
N SER A 24 -15.86 28.11 -6.78
CA SER A 24 -16.54 27.53 -5.61
C SER A 24 -17.35 26.25 -5.92
N VAL A 25 -17.44 25.85 -7.19
CA VAL A 25 -18.04 24.55 -7.60
C VAL A 25 -16.99 23.44 -7.74
N PHE A 26 -15.70 23.77 -7.65
CA PHE A 26 -14.60 22.80 -7.52
C PHE A 26 -13.92 22.80 -6.14
N ALA A 27 -14.40 23.62 -5.20
CA ALA A 27 -14.04 23.58 -3.79
C ALA A 27 -15.30 23.29 -2.96
N ALA A 28 -15.91 22.12 -3.18
CA ALA A 28 -16.80 21.55 -2.19
C ALA A 28 -15.92 20.94 -1.10
N GLU A 29 -15.73 21.68 -0.02
CA GLU A 29 -15.45 21.13 1.30
C GLU A 29 -16.46 20.00 1.54
N ASN A 30 -16.03 18.75 1.40
CA ASN A 30 -16.78 17.59 1.89
C ASN A 30 -16.66 17.53 3.42
N THR A 31 -16.98 18.62 4.11
CA THR A 31 -17.23 18.59 5.54
C THR A 31 -18.49 17.77 5.76
N ASN A 32 -18.34 16.65 6.48
CA ASN A 32 -19.40 15.73 6.89
C ASN A 32 -19.86 14.67 5.88
N ARG A 33 -18.91 13.99 5.22
CA ARG A 33 -19.01 12.53 5.31
C ARG A 33 -18.33 12.14 6.60
N ALA A 34 -19.14 11.86 7.61
CA ALA A 34 -18.72 10.92 8.63
C ALA A 34 -18.30 9.66 7.87
N TYR A 35 -16.99 9.51 7.64
CA TYR A 35 -16.43 8.19 7.60
C TYR A 35 -16.77 7.65 8.97
N THR A 36 -17.85 6.88 9.05
CA THR A 36 -17.90 5.82 10.03
C THR A 36 -16.68 4.96 9.70
N ALA A 37 -15.53 5.32 10.28
CA ALA A 37 -14.47 4.40 10.65
C ALA A 37 -15.05 3.49 11.74
N GLY A 38 -16.18 2.85 11.42
CA GLY A 38 -16.63 1.67 12.10
C GLY A 38 -15.69 0.61 11.61
N LEU A 39 -14.83 0.15 12.51
CA LEU A 39 -14.10 -1.11 12.42
C LEU A 39 -14.79 -2.02 11.40
N GLN A 40 -14.18 -2.22 10.22
CA GLN A 40 -14.16 -3.59 9.75
C GLN A 40 -13.29 -4.29 10.77
N LYS A 41 -13.95 -4.77 11.84
CA LYS A 41 -13.51 -5.95 12.57
C LYS A 41 -12.82 -6.82 11.55
N MET A 42 -11.60 -7.27 11.85
CA MET A 42 -11.09 -8.57 11.41
C MET A 42 -12.32 -9.44 11.19
N THR A 43 -12.77 -9.59 9.95
CA THR A 43 -14.03 -10.30 9.71
C THR A 43 -13.62 -11.70 10.06
N ALA A 44 -14.09 -12.20 11.21
CA ALA A 44 -13.52 -13.34 11.92
C ALA A 44 -12.97 -14.38 10.92
N GLY A 45 -11.65 -14.34 10.66
CA GLY A 45 -10.99 -15.18 9.65
C GLY A 45 -10.09 -14.47 8.60
N LYS A 46 -10.37 -13.22 8.18
CA LYS A 46 -9.67 -12.59 7.03
C LYS A 46 -8.97 -11.27 7.37
N VAL A 47 -7.64 -11.26 7.23
CA VAL A 47 -6.79 -10.06 7.41
C VAL A 47 -6.76 -9.22 6.14
N THR A 48 -7.41 -8.06 6.17
CA THR A 48 -7.46 -7.12 5.03
C THR A 48 -6.54 -5.92 5.20
N GLN A 49 -6.07 -5.69 6.42
CA GLN A 49 -5.17 -4.59 6.79
C GLN A 49 -4.19 -5.09 7.85
N THR A 50 -2.95 -4.65 7.76
CA THR A 50 -1.92 -4.92 8.77
C THR A 50 -0.81 -3.89 8.67
N MET A 51 0.18 -3.96 9.54
CA MET A 51 1.30 -3.02 9.56
C MET A 51 2.63 -3.77 9.42
N LEU A 52 3.53 -3.23 8.62
CA LEU A 52 4.96 -3.52 8.75
C LEU A 52 5.46 -2.67 9.92
N ASN A 53 5.57 -3.29 11.09
CA ASN A 53 5.87 -2.64 12.35
C ASN A 53 7.11 -3.26 12.98
N ILE A 54 8.24 -3.03 12.32
CA ILE A 54 9.54 -3.57 12.72
C ILE A 54 10.65 -2.55 12.44
N GLY A 55 11.74 -2.63 13.20
CA GLY A 55 12.76 -1.59 13.18
C GLY A 55 12.16 -0.27 13.68
N ASN A 56 12.37 0.79 12.90
CA ASN A 56 11.95 2.15 13.23
C ASN A 56 10.75 2.64 12.41
N TRP A 57 10.07 1.75 11.68
CA TRP A 57 8.87 2.08 10.92
C TRP A 57 7.62 1.40 11.49
N GLY A 58 6.52 2.14 11.49
CA GLY A 58 5.17 1.57 11.46
C GLY A 58 4.54 1.94 10.12
N PHE A 59 4.33 0.98 9.23
CA PHE A 59 3.89 1.26 7.87
C PHE A 59 2.67 0.42 7.48
N TRP A 60 1.50 1.06 7.38
CA TRP A 60 0.25 0.38 7.08
C TRP A 60 0.25 -0.25 5.69
N ALA A 61 -0.40 -1.40 5.56
CA ALA A 61 -0.64 -2.09 4.31
C ALA A 61 -2.10 -2.57 4.25
N ASN A 62 -2.72 -2.36 3.10
CA ASN A 62 -4.09 -2.76 2.80
C ASN A 62 -4.08 -3.78 1.66
N TYR A 63 -4.87 -4.85 1.77
CA TYR A 63 -4.98 -5.94 0.78
C TYR A 63 -5.40 -5.50 -0.62
N THR A 64 -5.81 -4.24 -0.80
CA THR A 64 -6.06 -3.63 -2.10
C THR A 64 -4.79 -3.08 -2.77
N GLY A 65 -3.64 -3.06 -2.10
CA GLY A 65 -2.35 -2.59 -2.64
C GLY A 65 -1.84 -1.29 -2.03
N GLN A 66 -2.74 -0.50 -1.43
CA GLN A 66 -2.38 0.77 -0.82
C GLN A 66 -1.56 0.56 0.45
N THR A 67 -0.54 1.38 0.64
CA THR A 67 0.33 1.36 1.81
C THR A 67 0.51 2.76 2.38
N GLY A 68 0.99 2.86 3.62
CA GLY A 68 1.23 4.15 4.27
C GLY A 68 -0.02 4.95 4.61
N HIS A 69 -1.23 4.41 4.49
CA HIS A 69 -2.49 5.09 4.81
C HIS A 69 -3.16 4.47 6.04
N ASP A 70 -3.47 5.28 7.06
CA ASP A 70 -4.05 4.80 8.31
C ASP A 70 -5.55 4.51 8.17
N PRO A 71 -5.98 3.25 8.37
CA PRO A 71 -7.37 2.87 8.19
C PRO A 71 -8.33 3.38 9.28
N PHE A 72 -7.82 3.83 10.43
CA PHE A 72 -8.65 4.34 11.52
C PHE A 72 -8.96 5.83 11.37
N THR A 73 -7.97 6.59 10.93
CA THR A 73 -8.08 8.05 10.80
C THR A 73 -8.43 8.48 9.37
N GLY A 74 -8.12 7.66 8.36
CA GLY A 74 -8.11 8.11 6.96
C GLY A 74 -7.02 9.14 6.69
N GLY A 75 -5.99 9.14 7.53
CA GLY A 75 -4.83 10.04 7.49
C GLY A 75 -3.54 9.31 7.14
N SER A 76 -2.43 9.95 7.48
CA SER A 76 -1.08 9.43 7.26
C SER A 76 -0.81 8.19 8.09
N GLY A 77 -0.26 7.15 7.47
CA GLY A 77 -0.12 5.81 8.04
C GLY A 77 1.28 5.20 7.88
N GLY A 78 2.26 5.98 7.41
CA GLY A 78 3.68 5.63 7.54
C GLY A 78 4.32 6.45 8.65
N TYR A 79 4.51 5.85 9.83
CA TYR A 79 5.08 6.49 11.01
C TYR A 79 6.58 6.24 11.12
N TYR A 80 7.33 7.32 11.27
CA TYR A 80 8.78 7.27 11.41
C TYR A 80 9.30 8.45 12.23
N PRO A 81 10.02 8.24 13.34
CA PRO A 81 10.21 6.97 14.03
C PRO A 81 8.90 6.28 14.44
N ARG A 82 8.91 4.95 14.49
CA ARG A 82 7.74 4.13 14.86
C ARG A 82 7.16 4.58 16.20
N GLY A 83 5.89 4.95 16.20
CA GLY A 83 5.18 5.41 17.40
C GLY A 83 5.31 6.91 17.69
N THR A 84 5.82 7.69 16.74
CA THR A 84 5.88 9.16 16.79
C THR A 84 4.91 9.78 15.76
N ALA A 85 5.35 10.77 14.99
CA ALA A 85 4.57 11.36 13.91
C ALA A 85 4.64 10.54 12.60
N ALA A 86 3.76 10.88 11.66
CA ALA A 86 3.78 10.31 10.33
C ALA A 86 4.85 10.98 9.46
N ALA A 87 5.33 10.25 8.46
CA ALA A 87 6.22 10.71 7.41
C ALA A 87 5.63 10.48 6.00
N ILE A 88 4.60 9.64 5.89
CA ILE A 88 3.98 9.25 4.63
C ILE A 88 2.47 9.23 4.81
N TYR A 89 1.76 10.03 4.02
CA TYR A 89 0.30 10.02 3.93
C TYR A 89 -0.22 8.71 3.34
N MET A 90 0.40 8.34 2.22
CA MET A 90 0.00 7.24 1.37
C MET A 90 1.10 6.89 0.36
N ASP A 91 1.13 5.63 -0.03
CA ASP A 91 2.10 5.11 -0.97
C ASP A 91 1.52 3.97 -1.80
N GLY A 92 2.01 3.81 -3.02
CA GLY A 92 1.55 2.81 -3.97
C GLY A 92 2.43 2.73 -5.22
N ILE A 93 1.87 2.20 -6.30
CA ILE A 93 2.61 2.01 -7.54
C ILE A 93 1.71 2.34 -8.73
N ILE A 94 2.26 2.99 -9.73
CA ILE A 94 1.57 3.34 -10.99
C ILE A 94 2.29 2.61 -12.11
N TRP A 95 1.52 2.10 -13.08
CA TRP A 95 2.04 1.51 -14.30
C TRP A 95 1.31 2.04 -15.52
N GLY A 96 2.00 2.01 -16.66
CA GLY A 96 1.39 2.31 -17.95
C GLY A 96 2.07 1.55 -19.08
N GLY A 97 1.36 1.37 -20.19
CA GLY A 97 1.89 0.66 -21.35
C GLY A 97 0.85 0.49 -22.45
N TYR A 98 1.27 -0.14 -23.55
CA TYR A 98 0.42 -0.39 -24.72
C TYR A 98 0.16 -1.88 -24.89
N LEU A 99 -1.08 -2.25 -25.20
CA LEU A 99 -1.39 -3.61 -25.62
C LEU A 99 -1.13 -3.73 -27.13
N ARG A 100 -0.07 -4.42 -27.52
CA ARG A 100 0.29 -4.64 -28.93
C ARG A 100 -0.49 -5.84 -29.47
N GLY A 101 -1.03 -5.71 -30.68
CA GLY A 101 -1.71 -6.80 -31.38
C GLY A 101 -3.20 -6.57 -31.65
N ALA A 102 -3.84 -5.58 -31.02
CA ALA A 102 -5.13 -5.07 -31.47
C ALA A 102 -4.95 -3.67 -32.08
N ALA A 103 -5.57 -3.44 -33.24
CA ALA A 103 -5.46 -2.16 -33.93
C ALA A 103 -6.05 -1.04 -33.07
N ASN A 104 -5.32 0.07 -32.92
CA ASN A 104 -5.75 1.31 -32.26
C ASN A 104 -6.06 1.24 -30.74
N ILE A 105 -5.34 0.43 -29.95
CA ILE A 105 -5.51 0.49 -28.48
C ILE A 105 -4.76 1.71 -27.91
N PRO A 106 -5.42 2.61 -27.16
CA PRO A 106 -4.77 3.72 -26.47
C PRO A 106 -3.84 3.24 -25.35
N LEU A 107 -2.93 4.13 -24.90
CA LEU A 107 -2.16 3.94 -23.67
C LEU A 107 -3.10 3.49 -22.54
N ARG A 108 -2.72 2.43 -21.83
CA ARG A 108 -3.40 2.02 -20.60
C ARG A 108 -2.57 2.40 -19.39
N VAL A 109 -3.24 2.90 -18.37
CA VAL A 109 -2.62 3.31 -17.11
C VAL A 109 -3.42 2.68 -15.98
N GLY A 110 -2.75 2.06 -15.02
CA GLY A 110 -3.34 1.58 -13.79
C GLY A 110 -2.45 1.96 -12.62
N GLY A 111 -2.96 1.76 -11.42
CA GLY A 111 -2.17 2.11 -10.25
C GLY A 111 -2.90 2.05 -8.94
N ILE A 112 -2.11 2.31 -7.91
CA ILE A 112 -2.48 2.47 -6.53
C ILE A 112 -1.91 3.82 -6.10
N GLY A 113 -2.79 4.74 -5.71
CA GLY A 113 -2.46 6.05 -5.13
C GLY A 113 -3.69 6.55 -4.38
N TYR A 114 -4.00 7.86 -4.45
CA TYR A 114 -5.23 8.43 -3.87
C TYR A 114 -6.51 7.65 -4.20
N ARG A 115 -6.56 7.12 -5.43
CA ARG A 115 -7.57 6.17 -5.86
C ARG A 115 -6.90 4.83 -6.10
N ILE A 116 -7.60 3.76 -5.79
CA ILE A 116 -7.07 2.40 -5.89
C ILE A 116 -7.70 1.72 -7.10
N GLY A 117 -6.88 1.47 -8.13
CA GLY A 117 -7.29 0.82 -9.37
C GLY A 117 -7.39 -0.70 -9.31
N THR A 118 -7.13 -1.29 -8.14
CA THR A 118 -6.95 -2.73 -7.96
C THR A 118 -8.02 -3.36 -7.06
N ASP A 119 -8.22 -4.67 -7.27
CA ASP A 119 -8.95 -5.55 -6.37
C ASP A 119 -8.02 -6.60 -5.75
N PRO A 120 -8.28 -7.04 -4.50
CA PRO A 120 -7.53 -8.13 -3.88
C PRO A 120 -7.70 -9.45 -4.61
N GLY A 121 -6.64 -10.25 -4.67
CA GLY A 121 -6.63 -11.61 -5.22
C GLY A 121 -5.88 -11.75 -6.54
N TRP A 122 -5.57 -13.01 -6.86
CA TRP A 122 -4.85 -13.43 -8.07
C TRP A 122 -5.80 -13.68 -9.25
N ILE A 123 -5.22 -13.74 -10.46
CA ILE A 123 -5.95 -14.06 -11.68
C ILE A 123 -6.02 -15.58 -11.87
N LEU A 124 -7.24 -16.10 -12.10
CA LEU A 124 -7.52 -17.53 -12.29
C LEU A 124 -7.36 -17.96 -13.75
N THR A 125 -7.87 -17.15 -14.67
CA THR A 125 -7.84 -17.44 -16.11
C THR A 125 -7.18 -16.27 -16.83
N PRO A 126 -6.18 -16.50 -17.70
CA PRO A 126 -5.64 -15.45 -18.56
C PRO A 126 -6.69 -15.00 -19.59
N GLY A 127 -6.54 -13.77 -20.06
CA GLY A 127 -7.29 -13.25 -21.17
C GLY A 127 -6.98 -13.98 -22.48
N ASP A 128 -7.94 -13.94 -23.41
CA ASP A 128 -7.88 -14.68 -24.68
C ASP A 128 -7.19 -13.92 -25.82
N GLY A 129 -6.62 -12.74 -25.52
CA GLY A 129 -6.00 -11.87 -26.52
C GLY A 129 -7.01 -11.12 -27.40
N THR A 130 -8.26 -10.98 -26.95
CA THR A 130 -9.28 -10.15 -27.57
C THR A 130 -9.80 -9.07 -26.61
N LEU A 131 -10.49 -8.07 -27.16
CA LEU A 131 -11.10 -6.97 -26.39
C LEU A 131 -12.62 -6.99 -26.50
N ASP A 132 -13.30 -6.56 -25.45
CA ASP A 132 -14.74 -6.26 -25.49
C ASP A 132 -15.04 -4.90 -26.17
N ALA A 133 -16.33 -4.56 -26.26
CA ALA A 133 -16.79 -3.29 -26.85
C ALA A 133 -16.30 -2.03 -26.09
N ASN A 134 -15.84 -2.17 -24.85
CA ASN A 134 -15.28 -1.11 -24.01
C ASN A 134 -13.75 -1.13 -23.97
N ASN A 135 -13.10 -1.91 -24.84
CA ASN A 135 -11.66 -2.13 -24.88
C ASN A 135 -11.08 -2.82 -23.63
N ILE A 136 -11.86 -3.63 -22.92
CA ILE A 136 -11.39 -4.42 -21.77
C ILE A 136 -10.91 -5.80 -22.26
N PRO A 137 -9.79 -6.36 -21.73
CA PRO A 137 -9.35 -7.70 -22.12
C PRO A 137 -10.42 -8.75 -21.80
N ASN A 138 -10.79 -9.56 -22.79
CA ASN A 138 -11.75 -10.65 -22.62
C ASN A 138 -11.13 -11.87 -21.97
N GLY A 139 -11.95 -12.69 -21.32
CA GLY A 139 -11.59 -14.01 -20.80
C GLY A 139 -10.83 -13.99 -19.47
N ALA A 140 -10.19 -12.88 -19.12
CA ALA A 140 -9.48 -12.76 -17.84
C ALA A 140 -10.46 -12.75 -16.66
N THR A 141 -10.25 -13.63 -15.68
CA THR A 141 -11.06 -13.69 -14.45
C THR A 141 -10.17 -13.76 -13.21
N ALA A 142 -10.56 -13.05 -12.15
CA ALA A 142 -9.88 -13.10 -10.86
C ALA A 142 -10.64 -13.94 -9.85
N ILE A 143 -9.93 -14.40 -8.81
CA ILE A 143 -10.56 -14.95 -7.62
C ILE A 143 -11.46 -13.88 -6.96
N SER A 144 -12.50 -14.32 -6.25
CA SER A 144 -13.34 -13.40 -5.49
C SER A 144 -12.52 -12.69 -4.42
N ALA A 145 -12.69 -11.37 -4.28
CA ALA A 145 -12.13 -10.60 -3.18
C ALA A 145 -12.66 -11.04 -1.80
N ASN A 146 -13.69 -11.90 -1.73
CA ASN A 146 -14.18 -12.53 -0.50
C ASN A 146 -13.55 -13.90 -0.22
N ASP A 147 -12.72 -14.43 -1.11
CA ASP A 147 -11.98 -15.68 -0.86
C ASP A 147 -11.06 -15.51 0.36
N ASP A 148 -11.01 -16.51 1.25
CA ASP A 148 -10.25 -16.43 2.49
C ASP A 148 -8.75 -16.26 2.26
N ARG A 149 -8.21 -16.74 1.13
CA ARG A 149 -6.79 -16.61 0.76
C ARG A 149 -6.49 -15.27 0.07
N ALA A 150 -7.50 -14.54 -0.40
CA ALA A 150 -7.34 -13.19 -0.98
C ALA A 150 -7.15 -12.14 0.13
N ARG A 151 -6.14 -12.33 0.98
CA ARG A 151 -5.88 -11.60 2.22
C ARG A 151 -4.41 -11.21 2.33
N ILE A 152 -4.08 -10.44 3.37
CA ILE A 152 -2.69 -10.20 3.76
C ILE A 152 -2.15 -11.35 4.59
N TYR A 153 -0.92 -11.76 4.30
CA TYR A 153 -0.12 -12.65 5.12
C TYR A 153 1.01 -11.84 5.75
N ARG A 154 1.23 -12.00 7.06
CA ARG A 154 2.30 -11.33 7.80
C ARG A 154 3.04 -12.34 8.67
N ILE A 155 4.32 -12.54 8.39
CA ILE A 155 5.19 -13.42 9.18
C ILE A 155 6.26 -12.62 9.91
N ARG A 156 6.75 -13.19 11.01
CA ARG A 156 7.98 -12.80 11.69
C ARG A 156 8.81 -14.03 11.98
N SER A 157 10.12 -13.97 11.75
CA SER A 157 11.01 -15.12 12.00
C SER A 157 11.14 -15.44 13.50
N ASP A 158 11.02 -14.43 14.36
CA ASP A 158 11.17 -14.51 15.82
C ASP A 158 9.86 -14.77 16.58
N TRP A 159 8.76 -15.14 15.89
CA TRP A 159 7.42 -15.21 16.47
C TRP A 159 7.30 -16.10 17.71
N ARG A 160 8.12 -17.16 17.82
CA ARG A 160 8.16 -18.06 18.97
C ARG A 160 8.81 -17.45 20.22
N THR A 161 9.65 -16.43 20.04
CA THR A 161 10.48 -15.84 21.09
C THR A 161 10.10 -14.40 21.43
N LEU A 162 9.03 -13.87 20.83
CA LEU A 162 8.56 -12.53 21.11
C LEU A 162 8.21 -12.37 22.59
N SER A 163 8.76 -11.33 23.21
CA SER A 163 8.39 -10.95 24.58
C SER A 163 6.96 -10.37 24.61
N LEU A 164 6.28 -10.50 25.75
CA LEU A 164 4.95 -9.93 25.93
C LEU A 164 4.91 -8.43 25.61
N ALA A 165 5.96 -7.67 25.94
CA ALA A 165 6.06 -6.25 25.63
C ALA A 165 6.06 -5.98 24.12
N GLN A 166 6.83 -6.74 23.33
CA GLN A 166 6.85 -6.61 21.87
C GLN A 166 5.48 -6.90 21.26
N VAL A 167 4.82 -7.96 21.72
CA VAL A 167 3.50 -8.35 21.24
C VAL A 167 2.44 -7.32 21.64
N LYS A 168 2.51 -6.77 22.86
CA LYS A 168 1.61 -5.70 23.30
C LYS A 168 1.78 -4.43 22.48
N LYS A 169 3.02 -4.05 22.13
CA LYS A 169 3.27 -2.93 21.22
C LYS A 169 2.66 -3.17 19.84
N ASP A 170 2.89 -4.34 19.25
CA ASP A 170 2.30 -4.71 17.95
C ASP A 170 0.76 -4.69 18.00
N ALA A 171 0.16 -5.20 19.09
CA ALA A 171 -1.28 -5.22 19.29
C ALA A 171 -1.86 -3.81 19.51
N ALA A 172 -1.17 -2.94 20.25
CA ALA A 172 -1.57 -1.56 20.49
C ALA A 172 -1.75 -0.80 19.16
N GLU A 173 -0.74 -0.91 18.29
CA GLU A 173 -0.72 -0.26 16.98
C GLU A 173 -1.81 -0.81 16.06
N LEU A 174 -1.92 -2.14 15.95
CA LEU A 174 -2.91 -2.76 15.07
C LEU A 174 -4.36 -2.54 15.51
N ASN A 175 -4.59 -2.27 16.79
CA ASN A 175 -5.92 -1.97 17.34
C ASN A 175 -6.18 -0.47 17.54
N ASN A 176 -5.18 0.39 17.25
CA ASN A 176 -5.21 1.82 17.53
C ASN A 176 -5.65 2.16 18.97
N ILE A 177 -4.99 1.53 19.95
CA ILE A 177 -5.23 1.77 21.38
C ILE A 177 -3.91 2.04 22.10
N ASN A 178 -3.99 2.67 23.27
CA ASN A 178 -2.84 2.82 24.14
C ASN A 178 -2.31 1.45 24.58
N GLU A 179 -0.99 1.26 24.58
CA GLU A 179 -0.33 -0.01 24.94
C GLU A 179 -0.74 -0.52 26.33
N ALA A 180 -0.98 0.37 27.30
CA ALA A 180 -1.42 0.01 28.65
C ALA A 180 -2.85 -0.59 28.68
N LEU A 181 -3.64 -0.41 27.62
CA LEU A 181 -5.00 -0.94 27.49
C LEU A 181 -5.04 -2.26 26.72
N VAL A 182 -3.90 -2.75 26.21
CA VAL A 182 -3.84 -4.01 25.46
C VAL A 182 -4.09 -5.18 26.41
N THR A 183 -5.13 -5.94 26.09
CA THR A 183 -5.49 -7.17 26.80
C THR A 183 -4.57 -8.33 26.39
N ASP A 184 -4.43 -9.32 27.27
CA ASP A 184 -3.66 -10.53 26.94
C ASP A 184 -4.28 -11.31 25.77
N ALA A 185 -5.60 -11.21 25.57
CA ALA A 185 -6.27 -11.80 24.41
C ALA A 185 -5.84 -11.13 23.10
N GLN A 186 -5.79 -9.79 23.04
CA GLN A 186 -5.30 -9.07 21.86
C GLN A 186 -3.83 -9.37 21.58
N ALA A 187 -3.00 -9.50 22.63
CA ALA A 187 -1.62 -9.92 22.45
C ALA A 187 -1.55 -11.36 21.88
N GLN A 188 -2.37 -12.28 22.40
CA GLN A 188 -2.42 -13.65 21.90
C GLN A 188 -2.87 -13.73 20.44
N GLU A 189 -3.83 -12.89 20.01
CA GLU A 189 -4.27 -12.80 18.61
C GLU A 189 -3.13 -12.44 17.65
N ILE A 190 -2.18 -11.59 18.06
CA ILE A 190 -1.00 -11.28 17.25
C ILE A 190 -0.11 -12.51 17.04
N ILE A 191 0.15 -13.26 18.11
CA ILE A 191 0.94 -14.50 18.03
C ILE A 191 0.21 -15.56 17.19
N ASP A 192 -1.10 -15.69 17.36
CA ASP A 192 -1.90 -16.66 16.63
C ASP A 192 -1.97 -16.32 15.14
N GLN A 193 -2.01 -15.03 14.79
CA GLN A 193 -1.87 -14.58 13.41
C GLN A 193 -0.50 -14.95 12.81
N TYR A 194 0.61 -14.68 13.52
CA TYR A 194 1.93 -15.07 13.04
C TYR A 194 2.06 -16.59 12.84
N LYS A 195 1.53 -17.38 13.78
CA LYS A 195 1.45 -18.85 13.65
C LYS A 195 0.67 -19.26 12.42
N ALA A 196 -0.53 -18.71 12.24
CA ALA A 196 -1.41 -19.05 11.13
C ALA A 196 -0.76 -18.71 9.78
N ASP A 197 -0.06 -17.57 9.69
CA ASP A 197 0.60 -17.15 8.47
C ASP A 197 1.89 -17.91 8.18
N TRP A 198 2.66 -18.28 9.20
CA TRP A 198 3.83 -19.13 9.03
C TRP A 198 3.43 -20.52 8.52
N LYS A 199 2.37 -21.12 9.10
CA LYS A 199 1.88 -22.44 8.71
C LYS A 199 1.24 -22.45 7.32
N ASN A 200 0.49 -21.40 6.98
CA ASN A 200 -0.28 -21.32 5.74
C ASN A 200 0.33 -20.34 4.73
N TRP A 201 1.65 -20.17 4.75
CA TRP A 201 2.34 -19.26 3.85
C TRP A 201 2.13 -19.68 2.39
N PRO A 202 1.59 -18.82 1.51
CA PRO A 202 1.02 -19.25 0.24
C PRO A 202 2.08 -19.26 -0.88
N THR A 203 3.08 -20.13 -0.78
CA THR A 203 4.14 -20.28 -1.79
C THR A 203 3.61 -20.75 -3.14
N ASP A 204 2.50 -21.50 -3.15
CA ASP A 204 1.78 -21.91 -4.37
C ASP A 204 1.22 -20.70 -5.15
N LEU A 205 0.96 -19.57 -4.48
CA LEU A 205 0.56 -18.31 -5.11
C LEU A 205 1.75 -17.37 -5.38
N GLY A 206 2.96 -17.77 -5.05
CA GLY A 206 4.19 -17.02 -5.30
C GLY A 206 4.73 -16.20 -4.13
N ALA A 207 4.26 -16.44 -2.90
CA ALA A 207 4.89 -15.88 -1.72
C ALA A 207 6.35 -16.33 -1.61
N PRO A 208 7.29 -15.43 -1.25
CA PRO A 208 8.71 -15.77 -1.23
C PRO A 208 9.04 -16.71 -0.07
N TYR A 209 10.02 -17.57 -0.27
CA TYR A 209 10.57 -18.47 0.74
C TYR A 209 12.09 -18.51 0.62
N VAL A 210 12.74 -19.00 1.66
CA VAL A 210 14.16 -19.35 1.62
C VAL A 210 14.28 -20.80 1.21
N ASP A 211 14.87 -21.00 0.04
CA ASP A 211 15.23 -22.30 -0.53
C ASP A 211 16.62 -22.70 0.02
N VAL A 212 16.63 -23.64 0.96
CA VAL A 212 17.82 -24.04 1.71
C VAL A 212 18.66 -25.05 0.95
N ASP A 213 18.02 -25.93 0.17
CA ASP A 213 18.71 -26.98 -0.60
C ASP A 213 19.02 -26.58 -2.05
N GLY A 214 18.42 -25.49 -2.54
CA GLY A 214 18.65 -24.89 -3.84
C GLY A 214 17.93 -25.59 -4.99
N ASP A 215 16.89 -26.38 -4.72
CA ASP A 215 16.16 -27.15 -5.73
C ASP A 215 15.09 -26.34 -6.48
N GLY A 216 14.79 -25.11 -6.03
CA GLY A 216 13.82 -24.19 -6.61
C GLY A 216 12.36 -24.51 -6.29
N THR A 217 12.09 -25.42 -5.36
CA THR A 217 10.76 -25.87 -4.94
C THR A 217 10.60 -25.79 -3.44
N TYR A 218 9.53 -25.14 -2.96
CA TYR A 218 9.27 -25.07 -1.52
C TYR A 218 8.94 -26.44 -0.94
N ASN A 219 9.88 -27.02 -0.19
CA ASN A 219 9.82 -28.38 0.35
C ASN A 219 10.16 -28.42 1.86
N PRO A 220 9.43 -27.68 2.73
CA PRO A 220 9.82 -27.47 4.12
C PRO A 220 9.87 -28.77 4.92
N ILE A 221 10.88 -28.88 5.80
CA ILE A 221 10.88 -29.86 6.87
C ILE A 221 10.15 -29.24 8.06
N GLU A 222 9.07 -29.86 8.51
CA GLU A 222 8.30 -29.38 9.65
C GLU A 222 8.92 -29.81 10.99
N ASP A 223 8.88 -28.91 11.97
CA ASP A 223 9.21 -29.19 13.37
C ASP A 223 8.15 -30.07 14.06
N ALA A 224 8.36 -30.37 15.34
CA ALA A 224 7.45 -31.21 16.13
C ALA A 224 6.03 -30.62 16.30
N ASP A 225 5.87 -29.30 16.15
CA ASP A 225 4.59 -28.60 16.21
C ASP A 225 3.96 -28.45 14.81
N GLY A 226 4.62 -28.93 13.76
CA GLY A 226 4.18 -28.86 12.37
C GLY A 226 4.48 -27.52 11.70
N TYR A 227 5.45 -26.72 12.14
CA TYR A 227 5.82 -25.48 11.44
C TYR A 227 7.10 -25.69 10.65
N ALA A 228 7.25 -25.03 9.49
CA ALA A 228 8.49 -25.08 8.73
C ALA A 228 9.68 -24.67 9.62
N ASP A 229 10.67 -25.57 9.74
CA ASP A 229 11.86 -25.40 10.55
C ASP A 229 13.00 -24.82 9.72
N ALA A 230 13.30 -23.55 9.97
CA ALA A 230 14.37 -22.81 9.29
C ALA A 230 15.78 -23.40 9.51
N LEU A 231 15.96 -24.29 10.49
CA LEU A 231 17.23 -24.98 10.72
C LEU A 231 17.35 -26.31 9.97
N ALA A 232 16.23 -26.87 9.51
CA ALA A 232 16.18 -28.20 8.91
C ALA A 232 15.96 -28.17 7.40
N GLY A 233 15.20 -27.20 6.88
CA GLY A 233 14.92 -27.08 5.45
C GLY A 233 14.29 -25.74 5.11
N ASP A 234 13.57 -25.71 3.99
CA ASP A 234 12.91 -24.51 3.48
C ASP A 234 11.97 -23.86 4.48
N TYR A 235 11.86 -22.54 4.43
CA TYR A 235 10.98 -21.79 5.32
C TYR A 235 10.46 -20.48 4.70
N PRO A 236 9.30 -19.96 5.17
CA PRO A 236 8.77 -18.67 4.75
C PRO A 236 9.74 -17.52 5.00
N GLY A 237 9.99 -16.68 4.00
CA GLY A 237 10.86 -15.53 4.18
C GLY A 237 11.48 -14.99 2.89
N ILE A 238 12.13 -13.84 3.03
CA ILE A 238 12.95 -13.24 1.97
C ILE A 238 14.08 -12.46 2.62
N ALA A 239 15.28 -12.50 2.01
CA ALA A 239 16.42 -11.67 2.39
C ALA A 239 16.80 -11.68 3.88
N ASN A 240 16.54 -12.78 4.60
CA ASN A 240 16.71 -12.88 6.05
C ASN A 240 16.00 -11.75 6.83
N ALA A 241 14.86 -11.28 6.31
CA ALA A 241 14.05 -10.25 6.95
C ALA A 241 13.40 -10.76 8.23
N ASP A 242 13.24 -9.86 9.20
CA ASP A 242 12.65 -10.20 10.49
C ASP A 242 11.12 -10.15 10.45
N GLN A 243 10.54 -9.33 9.55
CA GLN A 243 9.11 -9.31 9.27
C GLN A 243 8.86 -9.19 7.77
N VAL A 244 7.91 -9.97 7.26
CA VAL A 244 7.51 -9.96 5.85
C VAL A 244 5.98 -9.88 5.76
N ILE A 245 5.50 -9.00 4.90
CA ILE A 245 4.11 -8.90 4.47
C ILE A 245 4.04 -9.33 3.00
N TRP A 246 3.05 -10.14 2.67
CA TRP A 246 2.81 -10.55 1.29
C TRP A 246 1.30 -10.64 0.98
N PHE A 247 0.92 -10.19 -0.21
CA PHE A 247 -0.44 -10.33 -0.76
C PHE A 247 -0.47 -10.11 -2.28
N VAL A 248 -1.61 -10.40 -2.90
CA VAL A 248 -1.82 -10.29 -4.35
C VAL A 248 -2.99 -9.37 -4.65
N VAL A 249 -2.86 -8.58 -5.71
CA VAL A 249 -3.92 -7.73 -6.26
C VAL A 249 -3.96 -7.87 -7.79
N ASN A 250 -5.06 -7.45 -8.40
CA ASN A 250 -5.22 -7.41 -9.86
C ASN A 250 -5.97 -6.15 -10.31
N ASP A 251 -5.84 -5.78 -11.58
CA ASP A 251 -6.44 -4.57 -12.15
C ASP A 251 -7.68 -4.82 -13.01
N LEU A 252 -8.31 -6.00 -12.93
CA LEU A 252 -9.40 -6.39 -13.85
C LEU A 252 -10.69 -5.58 -13.66
N ASN A 253 -10.84 -4.85 -12.56
CA ASN A 253 -12.04 -4.06 -12.28
C ASN A 253 -12.03 -2.73 -13.03
N ALA A 254 -12.72 -2.70 -14.17
CA ALA A 254 -12.79 -1.52 -15.03
C ALA A 254 -13.33 -0.26 -14.34
N THR A 255 -14.27 -0.39 -13.40
CA THR A 255 -14.80 0.76 -12.65
C THR A 255 -13.71 1.39 -11.78
N LYS A 256 -12.90 0.57 -11.11
CA LYS A 256 -11.80 1.04 -10.25
C LYS A 256 -10.66 1.64 -11.07
N VAL A 257 -10.22 0.98 -12.13
CA VAL A 257 -9.16 1.52 -13.01
C VAL A 257 -9.62 2.82 -13.66
N ASN A 258 -10.87 2.88 -14.15
CA ASN A 258 -11.42 4.12 -14.72
C ASN A 258 -11.47 5.24 -13.69
N ALA A 259 -11.89 4.95 -12.45
CA ALA A 259 -11.88 5.95 -11.39
C ALA A 259 -10.46 6.44 -11.05
N HIS A 260 -9.45 5.57 -11.12
CA HIS A 260 -8.06 5.90 -10.84
C HIS A 260 -7.40 6.75 -11.94
N SER A 261 -7.46 6.30 -13.20
CA SER A 261 -6.67 6.86 -14.31
C SER A 261 -7.49 7.20 -15.56
N GLY A 262 -8.81 6.95 -15.56
CA GLY A 262 -9.64 7.09 -16.75
C GLY A 262 -9.39 6.03 -17.84
N SER A 263 -8.61 4.99 -17.52
CA SER A 263 -8.20 3.93 -18.46
C SER A 263 -9.02 2.64 -18.30
N PRO A 264 -9.15 1.81 -19.35
CA PRO A 264 -9.49 0.40 -19.19
C PRO A 264 -8.39 -0.38 -18.44
N PRO A 265 -8.74 -1.50 -17.78
CA PRO A 265 -7.80 -2.46 -17.19
C PRO A 265 -6.70 -2.90 -18.15
N MET A 266 -5.48 -3.14 -17.65
CA MET A 266 -4.42 -3.73 -18.45
C MET A 266 -4.55 -5.25 -18.54
N GLY A 267 -4.98 -5.93 -17.47
CA GLY A 267 -4.94 -7.38 -17.35
C GLY A 267 -3.73 -7.87 -16.57
N LEU A 268 -3.38 -7.17 -15.49
CA LEU A 268 -2.20 -7.42 -14.67
C LEU A 268 -2.58 -7.98 -13.30
N GLU A 269 -1.79 -8.94 -12.86
CA GLU A 269 -1.68 -9.36 -11.46
C GLU A 269 -0.40 -8.76 -10.87
N LEU A 270 -0.49 -8.28 -9.62
CA LEU A 270 0.65 -7.78 -8.85
C LEU A 270 0.76 -8.58 -7.56
N GLN A 271 1.92 -9.20 -7.35
CA GLN A 271 2.31 -9.76 -6.05
C GLN A 271 3.16 -8.72 -5.32
N ILE A 272 2.72 -8.31 -4.14
CA ILE A 272 3.31 -7.22 -3.35
C ILE A 272 3.94 -7.82 -2.11
N THR A 273 5.24 -7.56 -1.92
CA THR A 273 6.00 -7.96 -0.73
C THR A 273 6.55 -6.72 -0.05
N LEU A 274 6.33 -6.58 1.25
CA LEU A 274 7.03 -5.61 2.10
C LEU A 274 7.86 -6.35 3.14
N TRP A 275 9.04 -5.86 3.48
CA TRP A 275 9.83 -6.43 4.57
C TRP A 275 10.71 -5.40 5.27
N GLY A 276 11.14 -5.75 6.49
CA GLY A 276 11.99 -4.92 7.32
C GLY A 276 12.80 -5.73 8.32
N TYR A 277 13.69 -5.04 9.04
CA TYR A 277 14.64 -5.65 9.97
C TYR A 277 14.49 -5.05 11.37
N ASN A 278 14.61 -5.88 12.40
CA ASN A 278 14.55 -5.51 13.81
C ASN A 278 15.86 -4.88 14.28
N GLN A 279 16.23 -3.75 13.65
CA GLN A 279 17.48 -3.05 13.90
C GLN A 279 17.23 -1.53 14.05
N PRO A 280 16.38 -1.09 15.01
CA PRO A 280 15.91 0.30 15.09
C PRO A 280 17.01 1.34 15.29
N GLY A 281 18.22 0.95 15.69
CA GLY A 281 19.40 1.83 15.80
C GLY A 281 20.41 1.73 14.66
N ALA A 282 20.15 0.92 13.63
CA ALA A 282 21.05 0.71 12.49
C ALA A 282 20.33 0.98 11.16
N GLY A 283 21.12 1.07 10.08
CA GLY A 283 20.63 1.50 8.76
C GLY A 283 19.48 0.64 8.22
N LEU A 284 19.55 -0.69 8.33
CA LEU A 284 18.50 -1.57 7.81
C LEU A 284 17.17 -1.44 8.56
N GLY A 285 17.19 -1.05 9.84
CA GLY A 285 15.95 -0.81 10.59
C GLY A 285 15.30 0.54 10.29
N GLN A 286 15.95 1.42 9.51
CA GLN A 286 15.37 2.69 9.05
C GLN A 286 14.69 2.56 7.67
N ILE A 287 14.57 1.35 7.12
CA ILE A 287 14.14 1.14 5.73
C ILE A 287 12.95 0.18 5.68
N VAL A 288 11.92 0.57 4.92
CA VAL A 288 10.89 -0.34 4.43
C VAL A 288 11.26 -0.78 3.03
N PHE A 289 11.48 -2.08 2.85
CA PHE A 289 11.74 -2.63 1.52
C PHE A 289 10.44 -3.08 0.87
N LYS A 290 10.33 -2.84 -0.44
CA LYS A 290 9.15 -3.21 -1.23
C LYS A 290 9.57 -3.94 -2.51
N LYS A 291 8.81 -4.96 -2.88
CA LYS A 291 8.92 -5.67 -4.15
C LYS A 291 7.55 -5.82 -4.77
N TYR A 292 7.45 -5.41 -6.04
CA TYR A 292 6.28 -5.60 -6.87
C TYR A 292 6.65 -6.56 -8.00
N LYS A 293 5.94 -7.69 -8.10
CA LYS A 293 6.05 -8.61 -9.24
C LYS A 293 4.79 -8.51 -10.08
N PHE A 294 4.96 -8.02 -11.30
CA PHE A 294 3.87 -7.92 -12.29
C PHE A 294 3.83 -9.19 -13.13
N THR A 295 2.64 -9.76 -13.30
CA THR A 295 2.38 -10.86 -14.23
C THR A 295 1.34 -10.41 -15.24
N ASN A 296 1.67 -10.56 -16.53
CA ASN A 296 0.76 -10.23 -17.62
C ASN A 296 -0.20 -11.39 -17.90
N TYR A 297 -1.47 -11.20 -17.54
CA TYR A 297 -2.57 -12.12 -17.82
C TYR A 297 -3.55 -11.54 -18.85
N SER A 298 -3.20 -10.47 -19.56
CA SER A 298 -4.11 -9.82 -20.51
C SER A 298 -4.40 -10.66 -21.76
N GLY A 299 -3.55 -11.64 -22.08
CA GLY A 299 -3.53 -12.34 -23.37
C GLY A 299 -2.87 -11.55 -24.50
N PHE A 300 -2.47 -10.29 -24.25
CA PHE A 300 -1.76 -9.44 -25.20
C PHE A 300 -0.28 -9.33 -24.86
N HIS A 301 0.53 -8.94 -25.84
CA HIS A 301 1.88 -8.46 -25.57
C HIS A 301 1.82 -7.02 -25.06
N ILE A 302 2.26 -6.77 -23.83
CA ILE A 302 2.41 -5.42 -23.28
C ILE A 302 3.74 -4.86 -23.78
N ASP A 303 3.68 -3.76 -24.51
CA ASP A 303 4.83 -3.05 -25.07
C ASP A 303 5.02 -1.70 -24.35
N SER A 304 6.27 -1.24 -24.26
CA SER A 304 6.64 0.04 -23.67
C SER A 304 6.03 0.26 -22.27
N MET A 305 6.24 -0.72 -21.39
CA MET A 305 5.76 -0.66 -20.01
C MET A 305 6.62 0.31 -19.18
N PHE A 306 5.94 1.21 -18.47
CA PHE A 306 6.51 2.12 -17.50
C PHE A 306 5.95 1.80 -16.12
N VAL A 307 6.79 1.90 -15.09
CA VAL A 307 6.42 1.68 -13.69
C VAL A 307 7.01 2.81 -12.87
N ALA A 308 6.22 3.40 -11.98
CA ALA A 308 6.63 4.48 -11.11
C ALA A 308 6.13 4.21 -9.68
N GLN A 309 7.00 4.45 -8.70
CA GLN A 309 6.63 4.52 -7.30
C GLN A 309 5.75 5.75 -7.09
N TYR A 310 4.54 5.57 -6.57
CA TYR A 310 3.71 6.67 -6.09
C TYR A 310 3.96 6.84 -4.60
N SER A 311 4.27 8.06 -4.18
CA SER A 311 4.40 8.38 -2.77
C SER A 311 3.83 9.78 -2.54
N ASP A 312 3.11 9.91 -1.44
CA ASP A 312 2.56 11.16 -0.94
C ASP A 312 3.12 11.35 0.47
N PRO A 313 4.29 12.00 0.58
CA PRO A 313 4.89 12.28 1.87
C PRO A 313 4.10 13.35 2.61
N ASP A 314 3.86 13.10 3.88
CA ASP A 314 3.44 14.09 4.88
C ASP A 314 4.49 14.00 5.99
N LEU A 315 5.62 14.71 5.87
CA LEU A 315 6.72 14.63 6.83
C LEU A 315 6.38 15.40 8.11
N GLY A 316 5.42 14.90 8.87
CA GLY A 316 4.89 15.63 10.01
C GLY A 316 3.77 16.53 9.55
N ASP A 317 3.94 17.85 9.59
CA ASP A 317 3.00 18.80 9.02
C ASP A 317 3.21 18.90 7.50
N ALA A 318 2.23 18.45 6.72
CA ALA A 318 2.30 18.54 5.26
C ALA A 318 2.35 20.00 4.74
N GLY A 319 2.06 21.00 5.59
CA GLY A 319 2.03 22.42 5.24
C GLY A 319 3.39 23.00 4.84
N ASP A 320 4.50 22.42 5.30
CA ASP A 320 5.85 22.89 5.03
C ASP A 320 6.74 21.86 4.31
N ASP A 321 6.15 20.80 3.77
CA ASP A 321 6.87 19.78 3.01
C ASP A 321 7.47 20.30 1.69
N LEU A 322 8.78 20.08 1.52
CA LEU A 322 9.50 20.30 0.28
C LEU A 322 9.99 18.97 -0.30
N VAL A 323 9.93 18.85 -1.63
CA VAL A 323 10.34 17.64 -2.36
C VAL A 323 11.49 17.90 -3.30
N GLY A 324 12.40 16.93 -3.40
CA GLY A 324 13.54 16.96 -4.29
C GLY A 324 13.80 15.61 -4.96
N CYS A 325 14.69 15.63 -5.95
CA CYS A 325 15.23 14.40 -6.52
C CYS A 325 16.73 14.54 -6.75
N ASP A 326 17.45 13.46 -6.49
CA ASP A 326 18.84 13.27 -6.85
C ASP A 326 18.89 12.22 -7.96
N VAL A 327 19.10 12.70 -9.18
CA VAL A 327 19.13 11.87 -10.39
C VAL A 327 20.36 10.97 -10.45
N GLU A 328 21.47 11.33 -9.78
CA GLU A 328 22.67 10.49 -9.73
C GLU A 328 22.46 9.30 -8.79
N LYS A 329 21.71 9.51 -7.71
CA LYS A 329 21.33 8.44 -6.77
C LYS A 329 20.04 7.70 -7.14
N SER A 330 19.32 8.16 -8.18
CA SER A 330 17.97 7.68 -8.50
C SER A 330 17.02 7.73 -7.28
N LEU A 331 17.10 8.84 -6.54
CA LEU A 331 16.44 9.03 -5.25
C LEU A 331 15.47 10.21 -5.34
N HIS A 332 14.25 10.02 -4.84
CA HIS A 332 13.38 11.12 -4.41
C HIS A 332 13.49 11.30 -2.90
N TYR A 333 13.34 12.52 -2.41
CA TYR A 333 13.36 12.79 -0.98
C TYR A 333 12.38 13.93 -0.64
N VAL A 334 11.83 13.86 0.56
CA VAL A 334 11.06 14.93 1.20
C VAL A 334 11.91 15.48 2.35
N TYR A 335 11.78 16.76 2.62
CA TYR A 335 12.43 17.42 3.74
C TYR A 335 11.59 18.61 4.19
N ASN A 336 11.74 18.97 5.46
CA ASN A 336 11.01 20.05 6.08
C ASN A 336 11.44 21.40 5.52
N GLY A 337 10.47 22.26 5.20
CA GLY A 337 10.69 23.63 4.78
C GLY A 337 11.08 24.52 5.94
N ASP A 338 10.50 24.29 7.12
CA ASP A 338 10.82 25.02 8.33
C ASP A 338 11.89 24.30 9.18
N ALA A 339 12.48 25.03 10.13
CA ALA A 339 13.52 24.48 11.02
C ALA A 339 12.97 23.50 12.08
N VAL A 340 11.67 23.56 12.34
CA VAL A 340 10.97 22.73 13.32
C VAL A 340 9.63 22.34 12.69
N ASP A 341 9.36 21.04 12.65
CA ASP A 341 8.05 20.51 12.24
C ASP A 341 7.09 20.50 13.43
N ASP A 342 5.87 21.00 13.23
CA ASP A 342 4.87 21.17 14.28
C ASP A 342 4.42 19.81 14.86
N ASN A 343 4.29 18.76 14.05
CA ASN A 343 3.85 17.44 14.49
C ASN A 343 4.96 16.65 15.18
N TYR A 344 6.22 16.75 14.73
CA TYR A 344 7.37 16.14 15.40
C TYR A 344 7.76 16.88 16.68
N SER A 345 7.44 18.17 16.80
CA SER A 345 7.77 18.98 17.98
C SER A 345 7.18 18.42 19.28
N ASP A 346 6.03 17.74 19.20
CA ASP A 346 5.37 17.08 20.31
C ASP A 346 6.15 15.86 20.87
N TYR A 347 7.14 15.36 20.13
CA TYR A 347 7.89 14.14 20.46
C TYR A 347 9.32 14.40 20.92
N GLU A 348 9.70 15.67 21.16
CA GLU A 348 11.07 16.09 21.49
C GLU A 348 12.13 15.59 20.48
N ASN A 349 11.68 15.22 19.27
CA ASN A 349 12.48 14.55 18.26
C ASN A 349 12.72 15.52 17.11
N PRO A 350 13.95 16.00 16.88
CA PRO A 350 14.24 16.81 15.72
C PRO A 350 13.97 15.95 14.49
N VAL A 351 13.07 16.44 13.64
CA VAL A 351 12.79 16.08 12.25
C VAL A 351 13.88 15.18 11.63
N PRO A 352 13.55 14.13 10.84
CA PRO A 352 14.54 13.50 9.98
C PRO A 352 15.30 14.61 9.22
N PRO A 353 16.62 14.78 9.45
CA PRO A 353 17.31 15.99 9.02
C PRO A 353 17.25 16.15 7.50
N ALA A 354 17.12 17.40 7.04
CA ALA A 354 17.25 17.81 5.64
C ALA A 354 18.63 17.46 5.05
#